data_AF-A0A8H8P5S5-F1
#
_entry.id   AF-A0A8H8P5S5-F1
#
_cell.length_a   1.000
_cell.length_b   1.000
_cell.length_c   1.000
_cell.angle_alpha   90.00
_cell.angle_beta   90.00
_cell.angle_gamma   90.00
#
_symmetry.space_group_name_H-M   'P 1'
#
loop_
_entity.id
_entity.type
_entity.pdbx_description
1 polymer ?
#
loop_
_entity_poly.entity_id
_entity_poly.type
_entity_poly.pdbx_seq_one_letter_code
_entity_poly.pdbx_strand_id
1 'polypeptide(L)'
;MAKLMSMKGPNGKFPCRACKIEGVNQGGAGRGKNTLYVPLSRPFVPRAEIQRYDPLNLPCRSHANHVQQALDVQGAVNDPAEQVLSRNTSVNGLLPLAHLALLEFPTLFPHDFMHVMFENILPTLIGLWTRRGQWSTFGSNNKDYQLLDEVWTAVGVACADSGDTIPAAFGCCIPNLDTKPQETTLESMLLFATLIGPALLHCRFVRPRYYHHFVWLVKLIKLCIGLDVRRVDVDEIRQGFAHQIKHLYGLAEELDLKMRQENIATGTRYNAYKDLVFVKPRRERPIQGPLIRKVAEFISTQIPVSAAFIQNKLFNCPFVAWGKMQRITRNEAGNVTGGDLIQGDHIVANNCKLRDALHVMYWSVNSHWQWVRGPAVVLDEETFGYSCAEQFLVIDAAFLRHVTKCAGVFYPHLDDLVLAVVSPIPYLCHIASSGITQYSLRGGRYVSPEILDASKIDCLVGRVQLPLGALYIVQRDTAVGQLDMLDEVVNPN
;
A
#
# COMPACT_ATOMS: atom_id res chain seq x y z
N MET A 1 -27.36 2.93 -1.15
CA MET A 1 -27.57 3.59 -2.46
C MET A 1 -28.91 3.27 -3.14
N ALA A 2 -29.24 2.06 -3.63
CA ALA A 2 -30.44 1.87 -4.49
C ALA A 2 -31.77 2.48 -3.99
N LYS A 3 -32.10 2.39 -2.68
CA LYS A 3 -33.27 3.06 -2.08
C LYS A 3 -33.21 4.60 -2.18
N LEU A 4 -32.02 5.18 -1.99
CA LEU A 4 -31.74 6.62 -2.14
C LEU A 4 -31.75 7.09 -3.60
N MET A 5 -31.89 6.18 -4.56
CA MET A 5 -32.08 6.48 -5.99
C MET A 5 -33.51 6.17 -6.46
N SER A 6 -34.43 5.89 -5.54
CA SER A 6 -35.77 5.38 -5.86
C SER A 6 -35.71 4.19 -6.83
N MET A 7 -34.85 3.19 -6.61
CA MET A 7 -34.70 2.01 -7.49
C MET A 7 -35.02 0.68 -6.78
N LYS A 8 -35.48 -0.32 -7.54
CA LYS A 8 -35.70 -1.70 -7.03
C LYS A 8 -34.42 -2.44 -6.62
N GLY A 9 -33.26 -2.00 -7.14
CA GLY A 9 -31.98 -2.68 -6.92
C GLY A 9 -32.04 -4.16 -7.35
N PRO A 10 -31.54 -5.12 -6.54
CA PRO A 10 -31.31 -6.52 -6.96
C PRO A 10 -32.56 -7.29 -7.41
N ASN A 11 -33.77 -6.81 -7.11
CA ASN A 11 -35.03 -7.47 -7.47
C ASN A 11 -35.70 -6.87 -8.74
N GLY A 12 -35.10 -5.85 -9.37
CA GLY A 12 -35.60 -5.23 -10.60
C GLY A 12 -35.15 -5.95 -11.87
N LYS A 13 -35.92 -5.86 -12.98
CA LYS A 13 -35.54 -6.44 -14.29
C LYS A 13 -34.16 -5.98 -14.77
N PHE A 14 -33.82 -4.73 -14.47
CA PHE A 14 -32.53 -4.11 -14.75
C PHE A 14 -31.90 -3.68 -13.42
N PRO A 15 -31.34 -4.63 -12.63
CA PRO A 15 -31.05 -4.43 -11.22
C PRO A 15 -29.81 -3.56 -10.98
N CYS A 16 -28.98 -3.35 -12.03
CA CYS A 16 -27.90 -2.38 -11.99
C CYS A 16 -28.45 -0.95 -12.04
N ARG A 17 -27.92 -0.09 -11.15
CA ARG A 17 -28.21 1.35 -11.16
C ARG A 17 -27.52 2.10 -12.30
N ALA A 18 -26.41 1.58 -12.84
CA ALA A 18 -25.61 2.26 -13.86
C ALA A 18 -26.02 1.89 -15.29
N CYS A 19 -26.40 0.62 -15.53
CA CYS A 19 -26.74 0.11 -16.85
C CYS A 19 -28.08 -0.64 -16.90
N LYS A 20 -28.59 -0.82 -18.12
CA LYS A 20 -29.82 -1.51 -18.49
C LYS A 20 -29.53 -2.96 -18.92
N ILE A 21 -28.51 -3.62 -18.36
CA ILE A 21 -28.29 -5.05 -18.56
C ILE A 21 -29.40 -5.81 -17.83
N GLU A 22 -30.11 -6.68 -18.56
CA GLU A 22 -31.18 -7.51 -18.01
C GLU A 22 -30.63 -8.52 -17.00
N GLY A 23 -31.19 -8.49 -15.79
CA GLY A 23 -30.78 -9.35 -14.70
C GLY A 23 -31.19 -10.81 -14.90
N VAL A 24 -30.31 -11.75 -14.52
CA VAL A 24 -30.52 -13.20 -14.65
C VAL A 24 -30.67 -13.86 -13.29
N ASN A 25 -31.54 -14.86 -13.20
CA ASN A 25 -31.72 -15.65 -11.98
C ASN A 25 -30.85 -16.92 -12.05
N GLN A 26 -30.14 -17.25 -10.97
CA GLN A 26 -29.47 -18.54 -10.84
C GLN A 26 -30.50 -19.56 -10.36
N GLY A 27 -31.10 -20.30 -11.29
CA GLY A 27 -32.18 -21.27 -11.03
C GLY A 27 -31.74 -22.45 -10.16
N GLY A 28 -31.80 -22.28 -8.83
CA GLY A 28 -31.45 -23.29 -7.84
C GLY A 28 -32.33 -23.20 -6.58
N ALA A 29 -32.42 -24.30 -5.82
CA ALA A 29 -33.35 -24.45 -4.70
C ALA A 29 -32.92 -23.76 -3.38
N GLY A 30 -32.05 -22.75 -3.44
CA GLY A 30 -31.46 -22.08 -2.27
C GLY A 30 -32.19 -20.81 -1.80
N ARG A 31 -31.71 -20.22 -0.69
CA ARG A 31 -32.06 -18.85 -0.29
C ARG A 31 -31.45 -17.88 -1.31
N GLY A 32 -32.28 -17.09 -1.99
CA GLY A 32 -31.82 -16.13 -3.01
C GLY A 32 -32.73 -15.95 -4.23
N LYS A 33 -33.84 -16.70 -4.34
CA LYS A 33 -34.73 -16.80 -5.53
C LYS A 33 -35.17 -15.50 -6.22
N ASN A 34 -35.08 -14.34 -5.58
CA ASN A 34 -35.51 -13.05 -6.14
C ASN A 34 -34.34 -12.16 -6.60
N THR A 35 -33.10 -12.48 -6.21
CA THR A 35 -31.90 -11.70 -6.56
C THR A 35 -31.50 -11.96 -8.00
N LEU A 36 -31.45 -10.91 -8.81
CA LEU A 36 -31.05 -10.96 -10.22
C LEU A 36 -29.62 -10.45 -10.39
N TYR A 37 -28.77 -11.29 -11.00
CA TYR A 37 -27.36 -11.04 -11.24
C TYR A 37 -27.13 -10.41 -12.61
N VAL A 38 -26.00 -9.72 -12.78
CA VAL A 38 -25.69 -8.92 -13.99
C VAL A 38 -24.42 -9.41 -14.69
N PRO A 39 -24.35 -10.68 -15.16
CA PRO A 39 -23.15 -11.21 -15.78
C PRO A 39 -22.97 -10.66 -17.21
N LEU A 40 -21.73 -10.25 -17.52
CA LEU A 40 -21.36 -9.74 -18.84
C LEU A 40 -21.27 -10.85 -19.91
N SER A 41 -21.25 -12.12 -19.50
CA SER A 41 -21.34 -13.29 -20.36
C SER A 41 -22.52 -14.16 -19.90
N ARG A 42 -23.47 -14.44 -20.80
CA ARG A 42 -24.76 -15.10 -20.51
C ARG A 42 -24.94 -16.47 -21.21
N PRO A 43 -23.91 -17.34 -21.37
CA PRO A 43 -24.03 -18.60 -22.11
C PRO A 43 -25.04 -19.58 -21.48
N PHE A 44 -25.36 -19.39 -20.19
CA PHE A 44 -26.36 -20.17 -19.46
C PHE A 44 -27.79 -19.61 -19.59
N VAL A 45 -28.03 -18.62 -20.47
CA VAL A 45 -29.36 -18.04 -20.74
C VAL A 45 -29.74 -18.29 -22.19
N PRO A 46 -30.43 -19.41 -22.49
CA PRO A 46 -30.90 -19.72 -23.83
C PRO A 46 -31.77 -18.59 -24.38
N ARG A 47 -31.52 -18.21 -25.64
CA ARG A 47 -32.28 -17.15 -26.36
C ARG A 47 -32.21 -15.75 -25.74
N ALA A 48 -31.25 -15.46 -24.85
CA ALA A 48 -30.96 -14.07 -24.49
C ALA A 48 -30.50 -13.27 -25.72
N GLU A 49 -31.15 -12.14 -25.98
CA GLU A 49 -30.91 -11.20 -27.09
C GLU A 49 -29.44 -10.78 -27.19
N ILE A 50 -28.83 -10.46 -26.04
CA ILE A 50 -27.39 -10.22 -25.91
C ILE A 50 -26.78 -11.34 -25.05
N GLN A 51 -25.93 -12.15 -25.69
CA GLN A 51 -25.18 -13.25 -25.08
C GLN A 51 -23.89 -12.79 -24.38
N ARG A 52 -23.26 -11.71 -24.87
CA ARG A 52 -22.06 -11.12 -24.25
C ARG A 52 -22.08 -9.60 -24.43
N TYR A 53 -21.82 -8.87 -23.34
CA TYR A 53 -21.67 -7.42 -23.34
C TYR A 53 -20.18 -7.06 -23.33
N ASP A 54 -19.79 -6.00 -24.04
CA ASP A 54 -18.45 -5.42 -23.93
C ASP A 54 -18.40 -4.46 -22.73
N PRO A 55 -17.54 -4.68 -21.71
CA PRO A 55 -17.46 -3.80 -20.53
C PRO A 55 -17.12 -2.33 -20.82
N LEU A 56 -16.59 -1.98 -22.00
CA LEU A 56 -16.35 -0.58 -22.39
C LEU A 56 -17.59 0.11 -22.98
N ASN A 57 -18.52 -0.66 -23.55
CA ASN A 57 -19.73 -0.20 -24.24
C ASN A 57 -21.00 -0.87 -23.67
N LEU A 58 -21.27 -0.62 -22.39
CA LEU A 58 -22.47 -1.11 -21.70
C LEU A 58 -23.69 -0.23 -22.03
N PRO A 59 -24.93 -0.79 -21.99
CA PRO A 59 -26.15 -0.02 -22.20
C PRO A 59 -26.46 0.86 -20.97
N CYS A 60 -25.73 1.96 -20.81
CA CYS A 60 -25.84 2.83 -19.63
C CYS A 60 -27.21 3.52 -19.51
N ARG A 61 -27.58 3.89 -18.28
CA ARG A 61 -28.69 4.81 -17.99
C ARG A 61 -28.15 6.24 -18.07
N SER A 62 -28.96 7.17 -18.61
CA SER A 62 -28.67 8.61 -18.63
C SER A 62 -29.71 9.38 -17.82
N HIS A 63 -29.37 10.60 -17.37
CA HIS A 63 -30.23 11.42 -16.49
C HIS A 63 -31.65 11.57 -17.06
N ALA A 64 -31.79 12.02 -18.31
CA ALA A 64 -33.09 12.21 -18.96
C ALA A 64 -33.93 10.91 -19.00
N ASN A 65 -33.31 9.78 -19.34
CA ASN A 65 -33.97 8.46 -19.30
C ASN A 65 -34.42 8.06 -17.88
N HIS A 66 -33.62 8.39 -16.86
CA HIS A 66 -33.92 8.03 -15.47
C HIS A 66 -35.05 8.91 -14.89
N VAL A 67 -35.01 10.21 -15.17
CA VAL A 67 -36.05 11.18 -14.77
C VAL A 67 -37.36 10.89 -15.48
N GLN A 68 -37.36 10.60 -16.79
CA GLN A 68 -38.60 10.23 -17.49
C GLN A 68 -39.19 8.94 -16.90
N GLN A 69 -38.39 7.88 -16.74
CA GLN A 69 -38.84 6.61 -16.14
C GLN A 69 -39.34 6.75 -14.69
N ALA A 70 -38.91 7.79 -13.97
CA ALA A 70 -39.38 8.13 -12.64
C ALA A 70 -40.72 8.89 -12.68
N LEU A 71 -40.86 9.86 -13.59
CA LEU A 71 -42.11 10.59 -13.83
C LEU A 71 -43.22 9.67 -14.38
N ASP A 72 -42.89 8.76 -15.29
CA ASP A 72 -43.83 7.76 -15.84
C ASP A 72 -44.44 6.89 -14.73
N VAL A 73 -43.60 6.50 -13.75
CA VAL A 73 -44.03 5.70 -12.59
C VAL A 73 -44.86 6.54 -11.61
N GLN A 74 -44.44 7.77 -11.31
CA GLN A 74 -45.17 8.66 -10.39
C GLN A 74 -46.49 9.20 -10.98
N GLY A 75 -46.60 9.30 -12.30
CA GLY A 75 -47.81 9.67 -13.04
C GLY A 75 -48.69 8.49 -13.44
N ALA A 76 -48.45 7.29 -12.91
CA ALA A 76 -49.22 6.10 -13.24
C ALA A 76 -50.69 6.22 -12.79
N VAL A 77 -51.61 5.75 -13.63
CA VAL A 77 -53.06 5.90 -13.43
C VAL A 77 -53.59 5.06 -12.24
N ASN A 78 -52.87 4.00 -11.85
CA ASN A 78 -53.19 3.15 -10.71
C ASN A 78 -51.98 2.28 -10.30
N ASP A 79 -52.03 1.69 -9.09
CA ASP A 79 -50.97 0.86 -8.51
C ASP A 79 -50.54 -0.31 -9.42
N PRO A 80 -51.44 -1.02 -10.14
CA PRO A 80 -51.03 -2.04 -11.11
C PRO A 80 -50.17 -1.49 -12.25
N ALA A 81 -50.52 -0.32 -12.81
CA ALA A 81 -49.72 0.34 -13.85
C ALA A 81 -48.37 0.82 -13.29
N GLU A 82 -48.36 1.42 -12.10
CA GLU A 82 -47.14 1.81 -11.37
C GLU A 82 -46.21 0.60 -11.22
N GLN A 83 -46.72 -0.52 -10.68
CA GLN A 83 -45.93 -1.72 -10.43
C GLN A 83 -45.36 -2.34 -11.71
N VAL A 84 -46.09 -2.30 -12.83
CA VAL A 84 -45.64 -2.79 -14.14
C VAL A 84 -44.54 -1.89 -14.71
N LEU A 85 -44.76 -0.57 -14.77
CA LEU A 85 -43.75 0.40 -15.21
C LEU A 85 -42.50 0.28 -14.35
N SER A 86 -42.68 0.29 -13.04
CA SER A 86 -41.62 0.21 -12.04
C SER A 86 -40.85 -1.11 -12.08
N ARG A 87 -41.50 -2.23 -12.41
CA ARG A 87 -40.81 -3.52 -12.65
C ARG A 87 -39.96 -3.48 -13.92
N ASN A 88 -40.48 -2.87 -14.99
CA ASN A 88 -39.84 -2.82 -16.30
C ASN A 88 -38.69 -1.81 -16.37
N THR A 89 -38.78 -0.66 -15.71
CA THR A 89 -37.69 0.34 -15.60
C THR A 89 -36.70 0.02 -14.48
N SER A 90 -37.17 -0.68 -13.44
CA SER A 90 -36.50 -0.86 -12.13
C SER A 90 -36.33 0.43 -11.32
N VAL A 91 -37.13 1.46 -11.63
CA VAL A 91 -37.27 2.74 -10.93
C VAL A 91 -38.63 2.75 -10.20
N ASN A 92 -38.74 3.38 -9.04
CA ASN A 92 -39.92 3.38 -8.15
C ASN A 92 -40.63 4.75 -8.10
N GLY A 93 -40.11 5.77 -8.77
CA GLY A 93 -40.61 7.14 -8.73
C GLY A 93 -39.47 8.15 -8.72
N LEU A 94 -39.80 9.44 -8.67
CA LEU A 94 -38.80 10.52 -8.68
C LEU A 94 -38.11 10.65 -7.32
N LEU A 95 -36.82 10.98 -7.36
CA LEU A 95 -36.05 11.34 -6.17
C LEU A 95 -36.19 12.85 -5.92
N PRO A 96 -36.39 13.34 -4.68
CA PRO A 96 -36.47 14.78 -4.42
C PRO A 96 -35.25 15.57 -4.91
N LEU A 97 -34.06 14.97 -4.90
CA LEU A 97 -32.82 15.56 -5.43
C LEU A 97 -32.82 15.75 -6.96
N ALA A 98 -33.72 15.10 -7.71
CA ALA A 98 -33.80 15.25 -9.17
C ALA A 98 -34.28 16.64 -9.63
N HIS A 99 -34.80 17.47 -8.72
CA HIS A 99 -35.15 18.86 -8.99
C HIS A 99 -33.93 19.80 -8.98
N LEU A 100 -32.75 19.32 -8.54
CA LEU A 100 -31.52 20.10 -8.52
C LEU A 100 -30.77 19.93 -9.86
N ALA A 101 -30.77 20.97 -10.69
CA ALA A 101 -30.19 20.95 -12.04
C ALA A 101 -28.68 20.67 -12.11
N LEU A 102 -27.98 20.65 -10.97
CA LEU A 102 -26.55 20.31 -10.85
C LEU A 102 -26.31 18.79 -10.67
N LEU A 103 -27.35 17.95 -10.58
CA LEU A 103 -27.25 16.55 -10.19
C LEU A 103 -27.59 15.57 -11.33
N GLU A 104 -26.57 14.88 -11.85
CA GLU A 104 -26.75 13.82 -12.85
C GLU A 104 -27.05 12.45 -12.24
N PHE A 105 -28.03 11.74 -12.78
CA PHE A 105 -28.38 10.37 -12.37
C PHE A 105 -28.12 9.41 -13.52
N PRO A 106 -27.56 8.20 -13.30
CA PRO A 106 -27.23 7.60 -12.01
C PRO A 106 -25.85 7.99 -11.43
N THR A 107 -25.09 8.83 -12.14
CA THR A 107 -23.65 9.10 -11.94
C THR A 107 -23.29 9.75 -10.61
N LEU A 108 -24.17 10.57 -10.02
CA LEU A 108 -23.95 11.27 -8.74
C LEU A 108 -23.49 10.36 -7.58
N PHE A 109 -23.99 9.13 -7.52
CA PHE A 109 -23.69 8.24 -6.39
C PHE A 109 -22.53 7.29 -6.75
N PRO A 110 -21.29 7.52 -6.26
CA PRO A 110 -20.16 6.64 -6.55
C PRO A 110 -20.42 5.20 -6.11
N HIS A 111 -19.67 4.25 -6.67
CA HIS A 111 -19.67 2.87 -6.18
C HIS A 111 -18.96 2.79 -4.84
N ASP A 112 -19.54 2.04 -3.92
CA ASP A 112 -18.93 1.76 -2.63
C ASP A 112 -17.76 0.79 -2.86
N PHE A 113 -16.61 1.39 -3.17
CA PHE A 113 -15.42 0.65 -3.59
C PHE A 113 -14.95 -0.29 -2.49
N MET A 114 -15.11 0.12 -1.22
CA MET A 114 -14.69 -0.66 -0.07
C MET A 114 -15.49 -1.96 0.06
N HIS A 115 -16.82 -1.89 0.02
CA HIS A 115 -17.67 -3.09 0.06
C HIS A 115 -17.52 -3.92 -1.24
N VAL A 116 -17.46 -3.29 -2.42
CA VAL A 116 -17.31 -4.01 -3.69
C VAL A 116 -15.99 -4.81 -3.72
N MET A 117 -14.87 -4.22 -3.34
CA MET A 117 -13.56 -4.86 -3.52
C MET A 117 -13.17 -5.75 -2.34
N PHE A 118 -13.29 -5.27 -1.10
CA PHE A 118 -12.70 -5.94 0.08
C PHE A 118 -13.70 -6.83 0.83
N GLU A 119 -15.00 -6.59 0.71
CA GLU A 119 -16.05 -7.49 1.23
C GLU A 119 -16.46 -8.55 0.20
N ASN A 120 -16.56 -8.18 -1.08
CA ASN A 120 -17.15 -9.03 -2.11
C ASN A 120 -16.11 -9.67 -3.04
N ILE A 121 -15.33 -8.90 -3.81
CA ILE A 121 -14.43 -9.46 -4.83
C ILE A 121 -13.27 -10.26 -4.23
N LEU A 122 -12.53 -9.71 -3.25
CA LEU A 122 -11.36 -10.38 -2.68
C LEU A 122 -11.73 -11.63 -1.87
N PRO A 123 -12.75 -11.63 -0.99
CA PRO A 123 -13.23 -12.86 -0.35
C PRO A 123 -13.81 -13.88 -1.33
N THR A 124 -14.42 -13.44 -2.45
CA THR A 124 -14.80 -14.35 -3.55
C THR A 124 -13.59 -15.02 -4.20
N LEU A 125 -12.53 -14.26 -4.49
CA LEU A 125 -11.29 -14.80 -5.07
C LEU A 125 -10.60 -15.78 -4.11
N ILE A 126 -10.46 -15.43 -2.83
CA ILE A 126 -9.90 -16.32 -1.81
C ILE A 126 -10.75 -17.59 -1.66
N GLY A 127 -12.09 -17.46 -1.64
CA GLY A 127 -13.01 -18.60 -1.61
C GLY A 127 -12.85 -19.53 -2.81
N LEU A 128 -12.62 -18.98 -4.00
CA LEU A 128 -12.32 -19.75 -5.22
C LEU A 128 -10.95 -20.44 -5.14
N TRP A 129 -9.90 -19.73 -4.72
CA TRP A 129 -8.53 -20.28 -4.61
C TRP A 129 -8.41 -21.37 -3.55
N THR A 130 -9.19 -21.29 -2.46
CA THR A 130 -9.21 -22.26 -1.35
C THR A 130 -10.32 -23.31 -1.48
N ARG A 131 -11.23 -23.17 -2.46
CA ARG A 131 -12.45 -24.00 -2.61
C ARG A 131 -13.34 -24.10 -1.36
N ARG A 132 -13.34 -23.09 -0.48
CA ARG A 132 -14.10 -23.13 0.78
C ARG A 132 -15.57 -22.72 0.61
N GLY A 133 -16.41 -23.28 1.49
CA GLY A 133 -17.86 -23.02 1.51
C GLY A 133 -18.54 -23.30 0.17
N GLN A 134 -19.23 -22.28 -0.36
CA GLN A 134 -20.00 -22.35 -1.61
C GLN A 134 -19.16 -22.66 -2.87
N TRP A 135 -17.83 -22.53 -2.80
CA TRP A 135 -16.94 -22.72 -3.94
C TRP A 135 -16.38 -24.14 -4.06
N SER A 136 -16.64 -25.01 -3.08
CA SER A 136 -16.15 -26.40 -3.03
C SER A 136 -16.41 -27.18 -4.32
N THR A 137 -17.65 -27.12 -4.84
CA THR A 137 -18.10 -27.79 -6.06
C THR A 137 -17.90 -26.98 -7.35
N PHE A 138 -17.39 -25.75 -7.27
CA PHE A 138 -17.25 -24.88 -8.45
C PHE A 138 -16.15 -25.38 -9.39
N GLY A 139 -16.46 -25.57 -10.68
CA GLY A 139 -15.46 -25.89 -11.71
C GLY A 139 -14.66 -27.17 -11.45
N SER A 140 -15.29 -28.26 -11.03
CA SER A 140 -14.62 -29.52 -10.60
C SER A 140 -13.54 -30.07 -11.55
N ASN A 141 -13.66 -29.79 -12.86
CA ASN A 141 -12.78 -30.32 -13.91
C ASN A 141 -11.56 -29.42 -14.21
N ASN A 142 -11.43 -28.25 -13.56
CA ASN A 142 -10.26 -27.39 -13.66
C ASN A 142 -9.84 -26.92 -12.26
N LYS A 143 -8.60 -27.18 -11.87
CA LYS A 143 -8.06 -26.83 -10.54
C LYS A 143 -6.82 -25.94 -10.62
N ASP A 144 -6.50 -25.40 -11.79
CA ASP A 144 -5.24 -24.70 -12.05
C ASP A 144 -5.06 -23.40 -11.23
N TYR A 145 -6.17 -22.87 -10.71
CA TYR A 145 -6.28 -21.67 -9.87
C TYR A 145 -6.31 -21.96 -8.37
N GLN A 146 -6.30 -23.24 -7.97
CA GLN A 146 -6.38 -23.64 -6.57
C GLN A 146 -5.00 -23.50 -5.89
N LEU A 147 -5.00 -22.97 -4.67
CA LEU A 147 -3.87 -23.04 -3.75
C LEU A 147 -3.95 -24.36 -2.97
N LEU A 148 -2.81 -24.97 -2.67
CA LEU A 148 -2.75 -26.12 -1.76
C LEU A 148 -3.15 -25.66 -0.35
N ASP A 149 -3.90 -26.47 0.40
CA ASP A 149 -4.37 -26.09 1.74
C ASP A 149 -3.20 -25.77 2.68
N GLU A 150 -2.14 -26.57 2.66
CA GLU A 150 -0.87 -26.32 3.37
C GLU A 150 -0.28 -24.93 3.07
N VAL A 151 -0.38 -24.49 1.82
CA VAL A 151 0.10 -23.18 1.37
C VAL A 151 -0.83 -22.07 1.84
N TRP A 152 -2.15 -22.28 1.87
CA TRP A 152 -3.08 -21.30 2.44
C TRP A 152 -2.92 -21.16 3.96
N THR A 153 -2.74 -22.26 4.69
CA THR A 153 -2.42 -22.22 6.13
C THR A 153 -1.10 -21.49 6.39
N ALA A 154 -0.06 -21.74 5.57
CA ALA A 154 1.20 -21.01 5.64
C ALA A 154 1.05 -19.50 5.36
N VAL A 155 0.18 -19.11 4.42
CA VAL A 155 -0.19 -17.71 4.16
C VAL A 155 -0.94 -17.10 5.34
N GLY A 156 -1.90 -17.82 5.93
CA GLY A 156 -2.67 -17.39 7.09
C GLY A 156 -1.82 -17.13 8.33
N VAL A 157 -0.85 -18.01 8.61
CA VAL A 157 0.14 -17.81 9.68
C VAL A 157 1.00 -16.58 9.40
N ALA A 158 1.59 -16.48 8.20
CA ALA A 158 2.46 -15.35 7.84
C ALA A 158 1.72 -13.99 7.81
N CYS A 159 0.40 -13.96 7.60
CA CYS A 159 -0.41 -12.75 7.77
C CYS A 159 -0.41 -12.28 9.24
N ALA A 160 -0.61 -13.19 10.20
CA ALA A 160 -0.59 -12.84 11.62
C ALA A 160 0.81 -12.43 12.09
N ASP A 161 1.83 -13.21 11.76
CA ASP A 161 3.24 -12.96 12.16
C ASP A 161 3.79 -11.65 11.57
N SER A 162 3.26 -11.19 10.42
CA SER A 162 3.63 -9.90 9.84
C SER A 162 3.25 -8.69 10.72
N GLY A 163 2.29 -8.85 11.64
CA GLY A 163 1.85 -7.80 12.57
C GLY A 163 2.96 -7.29 13.51
N ASP A 164 3.99 -8.10 13.77
CA ASP A 164 5.15 -7.69 14.58
C ASP A 164 6.23 -6.98 13.73
N THR A 165 6.25 -7.23 12.41
CA THR A 165 7.33 -6.81 11.49
C THR A 165 6.92 -5.76 10.43
N ILE A 166 5.68 -5.30 10.46
CA ILE A 166 5.16 -4.21 9.63
C ILE A 166 4.76 -3.02 10.53
N PRO A 167 5.29 -1.80 10.30
CA PRO A 167 5.06 -0.65 11.17
C PRO A 167 3.60 -0.29 11.40
N ALA A 168 3.30 0.35 12.54
CA ALA A 168 1.94 0.81 12.86
C ALA A 168 1.39 1.83 11.84
N ALA A 169 2.27 2.62 11.20
CA ALA A 169 1.93 3.58 10.14
C ALA A 169 1.48 2.93 8.81
N PHE A 170 1.47 1.60 8.71
CA PHE A 170 1.04 0.88 7.52
C PHE A 170 -0.44 0.43 7.59
N GLY A 171 -1.16 0.65 8.70
CA GLY A 171 -2.56 0.22 8.93
C GLY A 171 -2.70 -0.80 10.07
N CYS A 172 -3.84 -1.46 10.23
CA CYS A 172 -4.07 -2.49 11.26
C CYS A 172 -3.25 -3.79 11.07
N CYS A 173 -3.28 -4.69 12.06
CA CYS A 173 -2.68 -6.02 11.92
C CYS A 173 -3.64 -6.95 11.17
N ILE A 174 -3.12 -7.80 10.27
CA ILE A 174 -3.95 -8.75 9.54
C ILE A 174 -4.15 -10.02 10.39
N PRO A 175 -5.38 -10.46 10.66
CA PRO A 175 -5.63 -11.73 11.37
C PRO A 175 -5.25 -12.91 10.48
N ASN A 176 -5.15 -14.10 11.09
CA ASN A 176 -4.89 -15.33 10.33
C ASN A 176 -6.06 -15.65 9.38
N LEU A 177 -5.88 -15.42 8.08
CA LEU A 177 -6.94 -15.56 7.06
C LEU A 177 -7.41 -17.01 6.83
N ASP A 178 -6.71 -17.99 7.39
CA ASP A 178 -7.08 -19.41 7.32
C ASP A 178 -7.97 -19.82 8.51
N THR A 179 -7.56 -19.45 9.73
CA THR A 179 -8.20 -19.90 10.99
C THR A 179 -9.10 -18.86 11.67
N LYS A 180 -8.95 -17.58 11.31
CA LYS A 180 -9.68 -16.43 11.87
C LYS A 180 -10.34 -15.53 10.78
N PRO A 181 -10.95 -16.06 9.71
CA PRO A 181 -11.58 -15.21 8.68
C PRO A 181 -12.73 -14.35 9.23
N GLN A 182 -13.38 -14.74 10.33
CA GLN A 182 -14.39 -13.93 11.01
C GLN A 182 -13.84 -12.67 11.71
N GLU A 183 -12.51 -12.53 11.83
CA GLU A 183 -11.84 -11.37 12.44
C GLU A 183 -11.33 -10.37 11.38
N THR A 184 -11.54 -10.65 10.08
CA THR A 184 -11.12 -9.72 9.01
C THR A 184 -12.03 -8.51 8.92
N THR A 185 -11.43 -7.34 8.73
CA THR A 185 -12.11 -6.07 8.44
C THR A 185 -11.86 -5.69 6.97
N LEU A 186 -12.62 -4.72 6.45
CA LEU A 186 -12.36 -4.18 5.11
C LEU A 186 -10.93 -3.62 5.00
N GLU A 187 -10.42 -3.03 6.09
CA GLU A 187 -9.06 -2.53 6.21
C GLU A 187 -8.03 -3.69 6.17
N SER A 188 -8.19 -4.75 6.95
CA SER A 188 -7.21 -5.87 6.92
C SER A 188 -7.26 -6.65 5.60
N MET A 189 -8.40 -6.69 4.93
CA MET A 189 -8.53 -7.22 3.56
C MET A 189 -7.87 -6.32 2.49
N LEU A 190 -7.97 -4.99 2.66
CA LEU A 190 -7.31 -3.98 1.83
C LEU A 190 -5.78 -4.04 1.98
N LEU A 191 -5.28 -4.13 3.22
CA LEU A 191 -3.88 -4.34 3.57
C LEU A 191 -3.34 -5.66 3.01
N PHE A 192 -4.11 -6.75 3.15
CA PHE A 192 -3.74 -8.05 2.60
C PHE A 192 -3.59 -7.97 1.08
N ALA A 193 -4.57 -7.40 0.38
CA ALA A 193 -4.52 -7.34 -1.08
C ALA A 193 -3.30 -6.55 -1.58
N THR A 194 -2.97 -5.42 -0.94
CA THR A 194 -2.08 -4.41 -1.53
C THR A 194 -0.62 -4.49 -1.08
N LEU A 195 -0.37 -4.84 0.19
CA LEU A 195 0.95 -4.89 0.80
C LEU A 195 1.48 -6.34 0.86
N ILE A 196 0.70 -7.22 1.50
CA ILE A 196 1.23 -8.50 2.02
C ILE A 196 0.99 -9.67 1.06
N GLY A 197 -0.21 -9.78 0.50
CA GLY A 197 -0.62 -10.80 -0.45
C GLY A 197 0.29 -10.92 -1.68
N PRO A 198 0.78 -9.82 -2.29
CA PRO A 198 1.72 -9.90 -3.41
C PRO A 198 3.03 -10.62 -3.05
N ALA A 199 3.53 -10.49 -1.82
CA ALA A 199 4.69 -11.25 -1.35
C ALA A 199 4.32 -12.69 -0.96
N LEU A 200 3.25 -12.89 -0.19
CA LEU A 200 2.87 -14.22 0.32
C LEU A 200 2.41 -15.19 -0.77
N LEU A 201 1.68 -14.70 -1.79
CA LEU A 201 1.18 -15.49 -2.92
C LEU A 201 2.19 -15.66 -4.07
N HIS A 202 3.38 -15.05 -3.97
CA HIS A 202 4.42 -15.18 -4.99
C HIS A 202 4.85 -16.64 -5.15
N CYS A 203 4.81 -17.13 -6.40
CA CYS A 203 5.08 -18.53 -6.76
C CYS A 203 4.28 -19.58 -5.95
N ARG A 204 3.04 -19.26 -5.52
CA ARG A 204 2.14 -20.17 -4.80
C ARG A 204 1.06 -20.84 -5.65
N PHE A 205 0.68 -20.23 -6.78
CA PHE A 205 -0.30 -20.80 -7.70
C PHE A 205 0.36 -21.79 -8.67
N VAL A 206 -0.31 -22.91 -8.93
CA VAL A 206 0.15 -23.95 -9.88
C VAL A 206 0.38 -23.40 -11.30
N ARG A 207 -0.35 -22.35 -11.70
CA ARG A 207 -0.03 -21.55 -12.89
C ARG A 207 0.20 -20.08 -12.53
N PRO A 208 1.38 -19.49 -12.82
CA PRO A 208 1.72 -18.10 -12.48
C PRO A 208 0.73 -17.04 -12.95
N ARG A 209 -0.03 -17.29 -14.03
CA ARG A 209 -1.07 -16.37 -14.53
C ARG A 209 -2.05 -15.92 -13.45
N TYR A 210 -2.43 -16.80 -12.51
CA TYR A 210 -3.40 -16.43 -11.46
C TYR A 210 -2.78 -15.48 -10.41
N TYR A 211 -1.49 -15.62 -10.15
CA TYR A 211 -0.73 -14.65 -9.36
C TYR A 211 -0.64 -13.31 -10.09
N HIS A 212 -0.30 -13.28 -11.39
CA HIS A 212 -0.24 -12.04 -12.17
C HIS A 212 -1.61 -11.33 -12.24
N HIS A 213 -2.71 -12.08 -12.43
CA HIS A 213 -4.07 -11.51 -12.43
C HIS A 213 -4.44 -10.89 -11.08
N PHE A 214 -3.96 -11.46 -9.96
CA PHE A 214 -4.11 -10.87 -8.63
C PHE A 214 -3.25 -9.62 -8.47
N VAL A 215 -1.96 -9.66 -8.82
CA VAL A 215 -1.05 -8.49 -8.77
C VAL A 215 -1.58 -7.32 -9.61
N TRP A 216 -2.18 -7.59 -10.77
CA TRP A 216 -2.75 -6.53 -11.61
C TRP A 216 -4.08 -5.98 -11.07
N LEU A 217 -4.98 -6.84 -10.56
CA LEU A 217 -6.15 -6.38 -9.80
C LEU A 217 -5.73 -5.48 -8.63
N VAL A 218 -4.61 -5.79 -7.99
CA VAL A 218 -4.01 -5.01 -6.91
C VAL A 218 -3.42 -3.68 -7.39
N LYS A 219 -2.84 -3.59 -8.59
CA LYS A 219 -2.46 -2.32 -9.22
C LYS A 219 -3.70 -1.44 -9.50
N LEU A 220 -4.75 -2.01 -10.09
CA LEU A 220 -6.02 -1.30 -10.32
C LEU A 220 -6.67 -0.82 -9.01
N ILE A 221 -6.63 -1.63 -7.95
CA ILE A 221 -7.04 -1.21 -6.60
C ILE A 221 -6.26 0.00 -6.13
N LYS A 222 -4.92 0.00 -6.29
CA LYS A 222 -4.05 1.12 -5.86
C LYS A 222 -4.34 2.41 -6.63
N LEU A 223 -4.68 2.35 -7.92
CA LEU A 223 -5.14 3.51 -8.69
C LEU A 223 -6.47 4.06 -8.18
N CYS A 224 -7.43 3.19 -7.82
CA CYS A 224 -8.79 3.60 -7.44
C CYS A 224 -8.91 4.14 -6.00
N ILE A 225 -7.93 3.86 -5.15
CA ILE A 225 -7.82 4.43 -3.79
C ILE A 225 -6.77 5.54 -3.72
N GLY A 226 -6.18 5.92 -4.86
CA GLY A 226 -5.24 7.03 -4.94
C GLY A 226 -5.91 8.36 -4.60
N LEU A 227 -5.27 9.16 -3.75
CA LEU A 227 -5.74 10.51 -3.40
C LEU A 227 -5.88 11.43 -4.62
N ASP A 228 -5.01 11.25 -5.61
CA ASP A 228 -5.01 11.96 -6.89
C ASP A 228 -5.30 10.97 -8.02
N VAL A 229 -6.13 11.37 -8.98
CA VAL A 229 -6.43 10.59 -10.20
C VAL A 229 -6.34 11.52 -11.41
N ARG A 230 -5.26 11.39 -12.19
CA ARG A 230 -5.04 12.15 -13.44
C ARG A 230 -5.97 11.61 -14.53
N ARG A 231 -6.19 12.37 -15.61
CA ARG A 231 -7.04 11.90 -16.73
C ARG A 231 -6.56 10.60 -17.37
N VAL A 232 -5.24 10.41 -17.46
CA VAL A 232 -4.64 9.14 -17.91
C VAL A 232 -4.97 7.97 -16.98
N ASP A 233 -5.03 8.21 -15.67
CA ASP A 233 -5.38 7.20 -14.66
C ASP A 233 -6.87 6.86 -14.72
N VAL A 234 -7.75 7.81 -15.08
CA VAL A 234 -9.18 7.51 -15.32
C VAL A 234 -9.34 6.54 -16.49
N ASP A 235 -8.58 6.73 -17.57
CA ASP A 235 -8.57 5.80 -18.70
C ASP A 235 -7.86 4.49 -18.36
N GLU A 236 -6.79 4.49 -17.55
CA GLU A 236 -6.16 3.24 -17.05
C GLU A 236 -7.10 2.48 -16.11
N ILE A 237 -7.88 3.13 -15.25
CA ILE A 237 -8.88 2.49 -14.39
C ILE A 237 -10.04 1.93 -15.24
N ARG A 238 -10.55 2.72 -16.19
CA ARG A 238 -11.69 2.34 -17.04
C ARG A 238 -11.32 1.19 -17.97
N GLN A 239 -10.21 1.32 -18.68
CA GLN A 239 -9.68 0.26 -19.53
C GLN A 239 -9.20 -0.91 -18.67
N GLY A 240 -8.54 -0.64 -17.55
CA GLY A 240 -7.98 -1.64 -16.64
C GLY A 240 -9.03 -2.55 -16.02
N PHE A 241 -10.14 -2.05 -15.49
CA PHE A 241 -11.22 -2.93 -15.02
C PHE A 241 -11.93 -3.66 -16.16
N ALA A 242 -12.16 -2.99 -17.29
CA ALA A 242 -12.70 -3.66 -18.47
C ALA A 242 -11.76 -4.75 -18.99
N HIS A 243 -10.44 -4.55 -18.88
CA HIS A 243 -9.42 -5.52 -19.21
C HIS A 243 -9.27 -6.59 -18.14
N GLN A 244 -9.38 -6.32 -16.84
CA GLN A 244 -9.35 -7.32 -15.76
C GLN A 244 -10.53 -8.29 -15.88
N ILE A 245 -11.71 -7.76 -16.21
CA ILE A 245 -12.89 -8.51 -16.64
C ILE A 245 -12.59 -9.31 -17.92
N LYS A 246 -11.96 -8.70 -18.92
CA LYS A 246 -11.47 -9.41 -20.12
C LYS A 246 -10.28 -10.35 -19.82
N HIS A 247 -9.63 -10.30 -18.65
CA HIS A 247 -8.46 -11.09 -18.24
C HIS A 247 -8.85 -12.34 -17.45
N LEU A 248 -10.01 -12.31 -16.79
CA LEU A 248 -10.84 -13.50 -16.59
C LEU A 248 -11.05 -14.27 -17.93
N TYR A 249 -10.82 -13.62 -19.08
CA TYR A 249 -10.77 -14.20 -20.43
C TYR A 249 -9.43 -14.01 -21.22
N GLY A 250 -8.37 -13.42 -20.63
CA GLY A 250 -6.97 -13.26 -21.15
C GLY A 250 -6.45 -11.92 -21.77
N LEU A 251 -5.24 -11.47 -21.33
CA LEU A 251 -4.22 -10.56 -21.94
C LEU A 251 -4.31 -9.00 -21.73
N ALA A 252 -3.17 -8.30 -21.45
CA ALA A 252 -3.00 -7.03 -20.68
C ALA A 252 -2.50 -5.79 -21.49
N GLU A 253 -1.81 -4.70 -21.05
CA GLU A 253 -1.05 -4.16 -19.85
C GLU A 253 -0.77 -2.62 -20.14
N GLU A 254 -0.31 -1.62 -19.33
CA GLU A 254 -0.23 -1.19 -17.90
C GLU A 254 0.50 0.23 -17.77
N LEU A 255 0.45 0.99 -16.62
CA LEU A 255 1.35 2.11 -16.10
C LEU A 255 0.79 3.59 -16.09
N ASP A 256 1.09 4.56 -15.17
CA ASP A 256 1.73 4.60 -13.81
C ASP A 256 1.76 6.00 -13.03
N LEU A 257 1.54 6.01 -11.68
CA LEU A 257 1.88 6.93 -10.52
C LEU A 257 1.58 8.49 -10.37
N LYS A 258 1.06 8.90 -9.16
CA LYS A 258 1.46 10.01 -8.18
C LYS A 258 0.32 10.89 -7.52
N MET A 259 0.39 11.59 -6.33
CA MET A 259 1.20 11.50 -5.05
C MET A 259 0.98 12.59 -3.90
N ARG A 260 0.19 12.31 -2.82
CA ARG A 260 0.45 12.54 -1.33
C ARG A 260 0.42 13.95 -0.63
N GLN A 261 -0.08 14.01 0.64
CA GLN A 261 0.41 14.86 1.79
C GLN A 261 0.08 14.27 3.20
N GLU A 262 0.91 14.48 4.25
CA GLU A 262 0.81 13.90 5.63
C GLU A 262 1.46 14.75 6.79
N ASN A 263 1.12 14.52 8.06
CA ASN A 263 1.42 15.43 9.21
C ASN A 263 2.86 15.40 9.83
N ILE A 264 3.32 16.56 10.36
CA ILE A 264 4.65 16.77 10.96
C ILE A 264 4.69 16.45 12.48
N ALA A 265 5.76 15.81 12.96
CA ALA A 265 6.04 15.57 14.37
C ALA A 265 6.84 16.72 15.06
N THR A 266 6.66 16.85 16.38
CA THR A 266 7.37 17.83 17.22
C THR A 266 8.67 17.26 17.79
N GLY A 267 9.80 17.92 17.53
CA GLY A 267 11.12 17.50 18.00
C GLY A 267 12.22 18.51 17.69
N THR A 268 13.48 18.12 17.92
CA THR A 268 14.67 18.95 17.69
C THR A 268 15.01 19.00 16.20
N ARG A 269 15.48 20.15 15.71
CA ARG A 269 15.99 20.33 14.34
C ARG A 269 17.40 20.91 14.39
N TYR A 270 18.21 20.63 13.38
CA TYR A 270 19.58 21.13 13.25
C TYR A 270 19.70 22.01 12.00
N ASN A 271 20.56 23.03 12.01
CA ASN A 271 20.57 24.06 10.97
C ASN A 271 20.91 23.54 9.57
N ALA A 272 21.77 22.52 9.46
CA ALA A 272 22.08 21.82 8.21
C ALA A 272 20.93 20.88 7.75
N TYR A 273 20.10 20.40 8.68
CA TYR A 273 19.09 19.36 8.47
C TYR A 273 17.68 19.89 8.71
N LYS A 274 17.30 20.92 7.94
CA LYS A 274 16.01 21.63 8.07
C LYS A 274 14.81 20.74 7.72
N ASP A 275 15.08 19.67 7.00
CA ASP A 275 14.17 18.62 6.55
C ASP A 275 14.12 17.41 7.51
N LEU A 276 14.84 17.41 8.65
CA LEU A 276 14.82 16.32 9.62
C LEU A 276 14.36 16.79 11.00
N VAL A 277 13.58 15.95 11.69
CA VAL A 277 13.14 16.16 13.08
C VAL A 277 13.61 15.00 13.94
N PHE A 278 14.39 15.29 14.96
CA PHE A 278 14.92 14.30 15.89
C PHE A 278 14.06 14.25 17.16
N VAL A 279 13.58 13.05 17.48
CA VAL A 279 12.55 12.80 18.49
C VAL A 279 13.11 11.91 19.60
N LYS A 280 12.60 12.08 20.82
CA LYS A 280 13.01 11.27 21.99
C LYS A 280 12.84 9.76 21.72
N PRO A 281 13.71 8.89 22.27
CA PRO A 281 14.73 9.17 23.29
C PRO A 281 15.98 9.88 22.77
N ARG A 282 16.54 10.76 23.61
CA ARG A 282 17.90 11.33 23.48
C ARG A 282 18.77 10.67 24.54
N ARG A 283 19.99 10.26 24.18
CA ARG A 283 21.04 9.86 25.12
C ARG A 283 22.32 10.64 24.78
N GLU A 284 23.25 10.67 25.72
CA GLU A 284 24.58 11.27 25.54
C GLU A 284 25.60 10.24 26.02
N ARG A 285 26.47 9.75 25.12
CA ARG A 285 27.38 8.63 25.39
C ARG A 285 28.60 8.65 24.47
N PRO A 286 29.76 8.09 24.89
CA PRO A 286 30.87 7.85 23.98
C PRO A 286 30.46 6.94 22.81
N ILE A 287 31.09 7.16 21.66
CA ILE A 287 30.94 6.31 20.48
C ILE A 287 31.54 4.93 20.77
N GLN A 288 30.84 3.85 20.42
CA GLN A 288 31.33 2.49 20.63
C GLN A 288 32.60 2.24 19.80
N GLY A 289 33.62 1.61 20.39
CA GLY A 289 34.94 1.39 19.78
C GLY A 289 34.96 1.00 18.29
N PRO A 290 34.18 0.00 17.84
CA PRO A 290 34.13 -0.41 16.43
C PRO A 290 33.59 0.66 15.46
N LEU A 291 32.76 1.60 15.94
CA LEU A 291 32.19 2.69 15.15
C LEU A 291 33.13 3.90 15.07
N ILE A 292 34.00 4.13 16.06
CA ILE A 292 34.86 5.33 16.13
C ILE A 292 35.69 5.50 14.84
N ARG A 293 36.26 4.40 14.32
CA ARG A 293 37.06 4.44 13.09
C ARG A 293 36.21 4.85 11.88
N LYS A 294 35.02 4.26 11.71
CA LYS A 294 34.11 4.59 10.60
C LYS A 294 33.56 6.01 10.67
N VAL A 295 33.29 6.52 11.88
CA VAL A 295 32.89 7.92 12.09
C VAL A 295 34.04 8.87 11.77
N ALA A 296 35.28 8.52 12.13
CA ALA A 296 36.46 9.31 11.80
C ALA A 296 36.79 9.29 10.29
N GLU A 297 36.67 8.13 9.65
CA GLU A 297 36.73 7.95 8.19
C GLU A 297 35.70 8.87 7.50
N PHE A 298 34.44 8.81 7.92
CA PHE A 298 33.37 9.67 7.39
C PHE A 298 33.67 11.17 7.58
N ILE A 299 33.99 11.62 8.79
CA ILE A 299 34.27 13.04 9.07
C ILE A 299 35.47 13.54 8.23
N SER A 300 36.48 12.70 7.97
CA SER A 300 37.63 13.08 7.12
C SER A 300 37.30 13.29 5.64
N THR A 301 36.11 12.90 5.19
CA THR A 301 35.58 13.29 3.86
C THR A 301 34.94 14.68 3.86
N GLN A 302 34.50 15.17 5.02
CA GLN A 302 33.76 16.42 5.18
C GLN A 302 34.63 17.61 5.62
N ILE A 303 35.76 17.33 6.28
CA ILE A 303 36.75 18.34 6.69
C ILE A 303 38.18 17.92 6.32
N PRO A 304 39.07 18.86 5.99
CA PRO A 304 40.48 18.59 5.63
C PRO A 304 41.34 18.25 6.86
N VAL A 305 41.00 17.16 7.57
CA VAL A 305 41.73 16.61 8.73
C VAL A 305 41.77 15.09 8.62
N SER A 306 42.91 14.46 8.90
CA SER A 306 43.06 13.01 8.69
C SER A 306 42.21 12.17 9.66
N ALA A 307 41.66 11.05 9.16
CA ALA A 307 40.83 10.13 9.94
C ALA A 307 41.52 9.67 11.24
N ALA A 308 42.82 9.35 11.19
CA ALA A 308 43.57 8.95 12.39
C ALA A 308 43.62 10.04 13.49
N PHE A 309 43.71 11.32 13.09
CA PHE A 309 43.67 12.44 14.04
C PHE A 309 42.27 12.64 14.64
N ILE A 310 41.23 12.54 13.80
CA ILE A 310 39.83 12.60 14.25
C ILE A 310 39.52 11.42 15.19
N GLN A 311 39.93 10.21 14.87
CA GLN A 311 39.71 9.00 15.67
C GLN A 311 40.28 9.16 17.10
N ASN A 312 41.48 9.72 17.23
CA ASN A 312 42.11 10.00 18.53
C ASN A 312 41.36 11.08 19.33
N LYS A 313 40.63 11.99 18.66
CA LYS A 313 39.82 13.05 19.31
C LYS A 313 38.40 12.58 19.67
N LEU A 314 37.83 11.62 18.94
CA LEU A 314 36.54 10.99 19.26
C LEU A 314 36.62 10.04 20.46
N PHE A 315 37.80 9.48 20.76
CA PHE A 315 37.97 8.46 21.81
C PHE A 315 37.55 8.98 23.20
N ASN A 316 36.66 8.23 23.87
CA ASN A 316 36.01 8.58 25.14
C ASN A 316 35.23 9.93 25.17
N CYS A 317 35.14 10.66 24.06
CA CYS A 317 34.36 11.89 23.99
C CYS A 317 32.85 11.53 23.87
N PRO A 318 31.97 12.08 24.74
CA PRO A 318 30.54 11.80 24.68
C PRO A 318 29.86 12.62 23.58
N PHE A 319 28.97 11.97 22.83
CA PHE A 319 28.17 12.62 21.79
C PHE A 319 26.68 12.39 22.01
N VAL A 320 25.87 13.29 21.47
CA VAL A 320 24.41 13.18 21.50
C VAL A 320 23.99 12.11 20.49
N ALA A 321 23.12 11.19 20.92
CA ALA A 321 22.52 10.20 20.05
C ALA A 321 21.00 10.16 20.24
N TRP A 322 20.27 10.31 19.13
CA TRP A 322 18.81 10.24 19.06
C TRP A 322 18.36 8.85 18.63
N GLY A 323 17.32 8.35 19.28
CA GLY A 323 16.70 7.06 18.97
C GLY A 323 15.54 7.14 18.00
N LYS A 324 15.14 8.33 17.53
CA LYS A 324 14.09 8.51 16.50
C LYS A 324 14.34 9.72 15.60
N MET A 325 13.92 9.61 14.35
CA MET A 325 13.98 10.65 13.33
C MET A 325 12.72 10.63 12.46
N GLN A 326 12.18 11.79 12.10
CA GLN A 326 11.16 11.93 11.05
C GLN A 326 11.76 12.79 9.93
N ARG A 327 11.60 12.35 8.67
CA ARG A 327 11.88 13.17 7.49
C ARG A 327 10.68 14.08 7.21
N ILE A 328 10.96 15.34 6.86
CA ILE A 328 10.00 16.33 6.37
C ILE A 328 10.12 16.43 4.86
N THR A 329 8.98 16.58 4.20
CA THR A 329 8.85 16.94 2.79
C THR A 329 8.09 18.25 2.64
N ARG A 330 8.09 18.81 1.43
CA ARG A 330 7.15 19.85 1.00
C ARG A 330 6.42 19.35 -0.23
N ASN A 331 5.15 19.66 -0.39
CA ASN A 331 4.46 19.46 -1.67
C ASN A 331 4.64 20.66 -2.62
N GLU A 332 4.02 20.55 -3.78
CA GLU A 332 3.99 21.57 -4.83
C GLU A 332 3.31 22.88 -4.37
N ALA A 333 2.38 22.82 -3.41
CA ALA A 333 1.78 24.01 -2.77
C ALA A 333 2.70 24.67 -1.71
N GLY A 334 3.89 24.13 -1.46
CA GLY A 334 4.85 24.64 -0.48
C GLY A 334 4.57 24.26 0.98
N ASN A 335 3.42 23.62 1.25
CA ASN A 335 3.01 23.13 2.57
C ASN A 335 4.03 22.10 3.08
N VAL A 336 4.36 22.19 4.37
CA VAL A 336 5.35 21.34 5.03
C VAL A 336 4.65 20.11 5.59
N THR A 337 5.17 18.92 5.30
CA THR A 337 4.53 17.64 5.65
C THR A 337 5.53 16.63 6.20
N GLY A 338 5.12 15.84 7.19
CA GLY A 338 5.96 14.82 7.79
C GLY A 338 5.79 13.47 7.11
N GLY A 339 6.91 12.77 6.91
CA GLY A 339 6.92 11.35 6.55
C GLY A 339 6.92 10.45 7.79
N ASP A 340 7.32 9.21 7.60
CA ASP A 340 7.29 8.18 8.64
C ASP A 340 8.31 8.44 9.79
N LEU A 341 7.97 8.02 11.01
CA LEU A 341 8.82 8.16 12.20
C LEU A 341 9.72 6.92 12.36
N ILE A 342 10.96 7.05 11.93
CA ILE A 342 12.00 6.02 11.95
C ILE A 342 12.59 5.89 13.36
N GLN A 343 12.89 4.66 13.78
CA GLN A 343 13.42 4.34 15.10
C GLN A 343 14.82 3.70 15.03
N GLY A 344 15.64 3.93 16.05
CA GLY A 344 16.99 3.37 16.19
C GLY A 344 17.08 2.33 17.31
N ASP A 345 17.42 1.09 16.95
CA ASP A 345 17.45 -0.09 17.82
C ASP A 345 18.34 0.09 19.07
N HIS A 346 19.49 0.76 18.94
CA HIS A 346 20.49 0.89 19.99
C HIS A 346 20.16 1.95 21.07
N ILE A 347 18.97 2.57 21.03
CA ILE A 347 18.56 3.68 21.93
C ILE A 347 17.11 3.58 22.38
N VAL A 348 16.19 3.13 21.52
CA VAL A 348 14.83 2.77 21.94
C VAL A 348 14.90 1.49 22.80
N ALA A 349 14.10 1.39 23.86
CA ALA A 349 13.98 0.13 24.58
C ALA A 349 13.09 -0.81 23.77
N ASN A 350 13.62 -1.96 23.33
CA ASN A 350 12.83 -2.97 22.63
C ASN A 350 11.70 -3.47 23.55
N ASN A 351 10.50 -2.99 23.25
CA ASN A 351 9.30 -3.19 24.04
C ASN A 351 8.31 -3.93 23.14
N CYS A 352 8.12 -5.24 23.39
CA CYS A 352 7.53 -6.23 22.49
C CYS A 352 6.00 -6.08 22.25
N LYS A 353 5.53 -4.83 22.21
CA LYS A 353 4.14 -4.40 21.96
C LYS A 353 4.07 -3.20 21.00
N LEU A 354 5.22 -2.69 20.55
CA LEU A 354 5.33 -1.70 19.49
C LEU A 354 5.82 -2.41 18.23
N ARG A 355 5.15 -2.19 17.10
CA ARG A 355 5.55 -2.79 15.82
C ARG A 355 6.90 -2.26 15.35
N ASP A 356 7.60 -3.09 14.58
CA ASP A 356 8.88 -2.73 13.96
C ASP A 356 8.78 -1.39 13.21
N ALA A 357 9.77 -0.53 13.42
CA ALA A 357 9.98 0.72 12.68
C ALA A 357 11.48 1.04 12.59
N LEU A 358 12.30 -0.01 12.55
CA LEU A 358 13.75 0.05 12.49
C LEU A 358 14.27 0.03 11.05
N HIS A 359 13.53 -0.60 10.12
CA HIS A 359 14.02 -0.80 8.76
C HIS A 359 13.71 0.36 7.82
N VAL A 360 14.71 0.75 7.05
CA VAL A 360 14.70 1.92 6.17
C VAL A 360 15.25 1.62 4.80
N MET A 361 14.82 2.43 3.83
CA MET A 361 15.53 2.65 2.57
C MET A 361 16.49 3.84 2.73
N TYR A 362 17.68 3.73 2.16
CA TYR A 362 18.73 4.76 2.20
C TYR A 362 19.52 4.82 0.88
N TRP A 363 20.24 5.90 0.65
CA TRP A 363 21.08 6.12 -0.54
C TRP A 363 22.58 6.01 -0.19
N SER A 364 23.37 5.34 -1.03
CA SER A 364 24.82 5.14 -0.84
C SER A 364 25.52 4.73 -2.14
N VAL A 365 26.82 5.01 -2.24
CA VAL A 365 27.71 4.45 -3.28
C VAL A 365 28.00 2.95 -3.06
N ASN A 366 27.73 2.41 -1.87
CA ASN A 366 27.92 0.99 -1.55
C ASN A 366 26.67 0.18 -1.94
N SER A 367 26.73 -0.50 -3.09
CA SER A 367 25.65 -1.37 -3.56
C SER A 367 25.68 -2.75 -2.90
N HIS A 368 24.53 -3.13 -2.33
CA HIS A 368 24.23 -4.47 -1.82
C HIS A 368 23.27 -5.25 -2.75
N TRP A 369 23.07 -4.77 -3.99
CA TRP A 369 22.21 -5.39 -5.02
C TRP A 369 22.87 -6.59 -5.72
N GLN A 370 23.21 -7.60 -4.92
CA GLN A 370 23.78 -8.85 -5.38
C GLN A 370 23.18 -10.03 -4.61
N TRP A 371 22.78 -11.07 -5.35
CA TRP A 371 22.30 -12.33 -4.78
C TRP A 371 23.43 -13.34 -4.50
N VAL A 372 24.68 -12.92 -4.71
CA VAL A 372 25.90 -13.73 -4.57
C VAL A 372 26.67 -13.26 -3.33
N ARG A 373 27.40 -14.18 -2.68
CA ARG A 373 28.22 -13.86 -1.50
C ARG A 373 29.47 -13.06 -1.88
N GLY A 374 29.37 -11.73 -1.87
CA GLY A 374 30.48 -10.80 -2.05
C GLY A 374 30.60 -9.75 -0.93
N PRO A 375 31.65 -8.90 -0.95
CA PRO A 375 31.61 -7.58 -0.33
C PRO A 375 30.70 -6.64 -1.15
N ALA A 376 30.24 -5.53 -0.55
CA ALA A 376 29.49 -4.51 -1.29
C ALA A 376 30.30 -3.97 -2.48
N VAL A 377 29.61 -3.65 -3.58
CA VAL A 377 30.23 -3.08 -4.78
C VAL A 377 30.15 -1.55 -4.68
N VAL A 378 31.30 -0.87 -4.72
CA VAL A 378 31.33 0.60 -4.82
C VAL A 378 30.95 0.99 -6.24
N LEU A 379 30.00 1.91 -6.38
CA LEU A 379 29.55 2.48 -7.66
C LEU A 379 30.02 3.93 -7.81
N ASP A 380 30.09 4.40 -9.06
CA ASP A 380 30.41 5.80 -9.39
C ASP A 380 29.26 6.77 -9.05
N GLU A 381 28.02 6.26 -8.98
CA GLU A 381 26.80 6.99 -8.61
C GLU A 381 26.12 6.35 -7.39
N GLU A 382 25.37 7.13 -6.61
CA GLU A 382 24.61 6.61 -5.47
C GLU A 382 23.41 5.76 -5.91
N THR A 383 23.25 4.58 -5.31
CA THR A 383 22.07 3.72 -5.44
C THR A 383 21.31 3.66 -4.12
N PHE A 384 20.02 3.36 -4.17
CA PHE A 384 19.25 3.05 -2.97
C PHE A 384 19.56 1.62 -2.48
N GLY A 385 19.43 1.40 -1.17
CA GLY A 385 19.58 0.12 -0.48
C GLY A 385 18.72 0.08 0.79
N TYR A 386 18.76 -1.05 1.52
CA TYR A 386 17.91 -1.24 2.70
C TYR A 386 18.72 -1.71 3.93
N SER A 387 18.34 -1.23 5.11
CA SER A 387 19.08 -1.46 6.36
C SER A 387 18.19 -1.42 7.60
N CYS A 388 18.67 -1.99 8.71
CA CYS A 388 18.19 -1.65 10.04
C CYS A 388 18.85 -0.33 10.50
N ALA A 389 18.10 0.64 11.01
CA ALA A 389 18.62 1.85 11.62
C ALA A 389 18.95 1.60 13.11
N GLU A 390 20.16 1.96 13.53
CA GLU A 390 20.62 1.73 14.91
C GLU A 390 20.45 2.95 15.80
N GLN A 391 20.81 4.14 15.28
CA GLN A 391 20.86 5.41 16.02
C GLN A 391 21.25 6.56 15.08
N PHE A 392 20.87 7.78 15.46
CA PHE A 392 21.30 9.01 14.80
C PHE A 392 22.22 9.78 15.75
N LEU A 393 23.54 9.82 15.47
CA LEU A 393 24.50 10.58 16.27
C LEU A 393 24.63 12.02 15.76
N VAL A 394 24.93 12.94 16.67
CA VAL A 394 25.23 14.34 16.35
C VAL A 394 26.67 14.63 16.76
N ILE A 395 27.49 15.00 15.78
CA ILE A 395 28.84 15.52 15.98
C ILE A 395 28.72 17.04 15.91
N ASP A 396 28.83 17.69 17.06
CA ASP A 396 28.54 19.12 17.15
C ASP A 396 29.63 19.99 16.51
N ALA A 397 29.21 21.18 16.09
CA ALA A 397 30.05 22.15 15.43
C ALA A 397 31.21 22.67 16.31
N ALA A 398 31.10 22.61 17.65
CA ALA A 398 32.17 23.02 18.54
C ALA A 398 33.28 21.96 18.63
N PHE A 399 32.93 20.67 18.63
CA PHE A 399 33.88 19.57 18.46
C PHE A 399 34.63 19.69 17.12
N LEU A 400 33.92 19.90 16.00
CA LEU A 400 34.54 20.07 14.68
C LEU A 400 35.48 21.29 14.64
N ARG A 401 35.11 22.42 15.27
CA ARG A 401 35.97 23.61 15.43
C ARG A 401 37.19 23.33 16.32
N HIS A 402 37.07 22.51 17.35
CA HIS A 402 38.20 22.09 18.18
C HIS A 402 39.17 21.18 17.42
N VAL A 403 38.66 20.21 16.67
CA VAL A 403 39.49 19.27 15.88
C VAL A 403 40.26 20.01 14.79
N THR A 404 39.60 20.84 13.99
CA THR A 404 40.25 21.64 12.93
C THR A 404 41.30 22.60 13.51
N LYS A 405 40.97 23.33 14.57
CA LYS A 405 41.93 24.20 15.29
C LYS A 405 43.13 23.42 15.85
N CYS A 406 42.93 22.24 16.44
CA CYS A 406 44.02 21.40 16.92
C CYS A 406 44.87 20.78 15.78
N ALA A 407 44.32 20.65 14.57
CA ALA A 407 45.06 20.23 13.38
C ALA A 407 45.83 21.39 12.71
N GLY A 408 45.68 22.63 13.20
CA GLY A 408 46.26 23.83 12.58
C GLY A 408 45.53 24.31 11.33
N VAL A 409 44.33 23.79 11.04
CA VAL A 409 43.58 24.07 9.81
C VAL A 409 42.44 25.04 10.10
N PHE A 410 42.35 26.12 9.31
CA PHE A 410 41.24 27.06 9.38
C PHE A 410 40.11 26.61 8.44
N TYR A 411 38.92 26.37 8.99
CA TYR A 411 37.72 26.00 8.24
C TYR A 411 36.52 26.83 8.74
N PRO A 412 36.11 27.90 8.02
CA PRO A 412 35.21 28.92 8.57
C PRO A 412 33.73 28.50 8.66
N HIS A 413 33.33 27.43 7.98
CA HIS A 413 31.94 26.98 7.90
C HIS A 413 31.81 25.56 8.47
N LEU A 414 31.40 25.48 9.74
CA LEU A 414 31.16 24.25 10.48
C LEU A 414 29.82 24.35 11.20
N ASP A 415 28.84 23.61 10.71
CA ASP A 415 27.56 23.33 11.35
C ASP A 415 27.61 21.96 12.04
N ASP A 416 26.55 21.60 12.78
CA ASP A 416 26.42 20.29 13.40
C ASP A 416 26.22 19.22 12.31
N LEU A 417 26.96 18.11 12.39
CA LEU A 417 26.90 16.98 11.46
C LEU A 417 26.08 15.85 12.09
N VAL A 418 25.03 15.39 11.42
CA VAL A 418 24.14 14.33 11.92
C VAL A 418 24.33 13.05 11.11
N LEU A 419 24.79 12.01 11.80
CA LEU A 419 25.19 10.74 11.22
C LEU A 419 24.19 9.64 11.55
N ALA A 420 23.64 8.99 10.52
CA ALA A 420 22.90 7.76 10.69
C ALA A 420 23.87 6.58 10.79
N VAL A 421 23.75 5.79 11.85
CA VAL A 421 24.37 4.46 11.93
C VAL A 421 23.35 3.44 11.49
N VAL A 422 23.67 2.70 10.43
CA VAL A 422 22.79 1.69 9.84
C VAL A 422 23.50 0.35 9.73
N SER A 423 22.74 -0.74 9.83
CA SER A 423 23.18 -2.12 9.62
C SER A 423 22.57 -2.65 8.31
N PRO A 424 23.30 -2.62 7.17
CA PRO A 424 22.76 -2.98 5.85
C PRO A 424 22.30 -4.44 5.72
N ILE A 425 21.31 -4.64 4.86
CA ILE A 425 20.90 -5.97 4.40
C ILE A 425 21.89 -6.45 3.32
N PRO A 426 22.59 -7.59 3.51
CA PRO A 426 23.76 -7.95 2.68
C PRO A 426 23.44 -8.45 1.27
N TYR A 427 22.24 -8.98 1.04
CA TYR A 427 21.84 -9.58 -0.23
C TYR A 427 20.42 -9.15 -0.61
N LEU A 428 20.28 -8.52 -1.78
CA LEU A 428 19.03 -7.98 -2.31
C LEU A 428 18.83 -8.47 -3.74
N CYS A 429 17.59 -8.76 -4.11
CA CYS A 429 17.18 -9.11 -5.48
C CYS A 429 15.78 -8.55 -5.77
N HIS A 430 15.64 -7.80 -6.88
CA HIS A 430 14.36 -7.26 -7.31
C HIS A 430 13.64 -8.23 -8.25
N ILE A 431 12.42 -8.61 -7.90
CA ILE A 431 11.60 -9.53 -8.71
C ILE A 431 10.70 -8.71 -9.64
N ALA A 432 11.18 -8.43 -10.84
CA ALA A 432 10.52 -7.54 -11.81
C ALA A 432 9.08 -7.95 -12.16
N SER A 433 8.74 -9.24 -12.16
CA SER A 433 7.38 -9.74 -12.44
C SER A 433 6.34 -9.42 -11.35
N SER A 434 6.78 -8.92 -10.20
CA SER A 434 5.90 -8.61 -9.05
C SER A 434 6.18 -7.28 -8.37
N GLY A 435 7.30 -6.61 -8.69
CA GLY A 435 7.66 -5.32 -8.10
C GLY A 435 8.02 -5.44 -6.60
N ILE A 436 8.56 -6.59 -6.18
CA ILE A 436 8.95 -6.83 -4.78
C ILE A 436 10.45 -7.11 -4.67
N THR A 437 11.06 -6.59 -3.61
CA THR A 437 12.45 -6.89 -3.27
C THR A 437 12.52 -8.09 -2.33
N GLN A 438 13.13 -9.18 -2.78
CA GLN A 438 13.51 -10.30 -1.93
C GLN A 438 14.87 -10.01 -1.28
N TYR A 439 15.06 -10.44 -0.03
CA TYR A 439 16.33 -10.27 0.67
C TYR A 439 16.81 -11.54 1.40
N SER A 440 18.08 -11.55 1.81
CA SER A 440 18.65 -12.60 2.65
C SER A 440 19.68 -12.04 3.63
N LEU A 441 19.87 -12.70 4.77
CA LEU A 441 20.81 -12.28 5.83
C LEU A 441 22.01 -13.24 5.91
N ARG A 442 23.21 -12.70 6.16
CA ARG A 442 24.46 -13.47 6.18
C ARG A 442 24.57 -14.26 7.49
N GLY A 443 23.98 -15.45 7.52
CA GLY A 443 23.88 -16.28 8.73
C GLY A 443 22.94 -15.65 9.78
N GLY A 444 21.83 -15.06 9.33
CA GLY A 444 20.87 -14.37 10.20
C GLY A 444 21.33 -12.99 10.69
N ARG A 445 22.41 -12.43 10.13
CA ARG A 445 22.98 -11.14 10.53
C ARG A 445 23.05 -10.13 9.37
N TYR A 446 22.98 -8.85 9.73
CA TYR A 446 23.24 -7.70 8.87
C TYR A 446 24.75 -7.54 8.56
N VAL A 447 25.08 -6.61 7.68
CA VAL A 447 26.47 -6.15 7.44
C VAL A 447 26.98 -5.35 8.65
N SER A 448 28.31 -5.27 8.82
CA SER A 448 28.95 -4.42 9.84
C SER A 448 28.53 -2.94 9.66
N PRO A 449 28.13 -2.21 10.71
CA PRO A 449 27.32 -1.00 10.55
C PRO A 449 28.02 0.09 9.72
N GLU A 450 27.34 0.65 8.73
CA GLU A 450 27.83 1.74 7.89
C GLU A 450 27.44 3.10 8.50
N ILE A 451 28.23 4.13 8.18
CA ILE A 451 28.01 5.52 8.61
C ILE A 451 27.57 6.32 7.40
N LEU A 452 26.39 6.92 7.49
CA LEU A 452 25.80 7.77 6.46
C LEU A 452 25.55 9.16 7.05
N ASP A 453 25.49 10.17 6.19
CA ASP A 453 24.79 11.40 6.54
C ASP A 453 23.29 11.11 6.74
N ALA A 454 22.67 11.68 7.77
CA ALA A 454 21.27 11.36 8.10
C ALA A 454 20.26 11.76 7.00
N SER A 455 20.60 12.70 6.11
CA SER A 455 19.77 13.03 4.95
C SER A 455 19.73 11.92 3.88
N LYS A 456 20.67 10.98 3.89
CA LYS A 456 20.68 9.83 2.97
C LYS A 456 19.61 8.78 3.29
N ILE A 457 18.95 8.86 4.44
CA ILE A 457 17.78 8.03 4.75
C ILE A 457 16.53 8.65 4.12
N ASP A 458 15.78 7.80 3.43
CA ASP A 458 14.62 8.18 2.61
C ASP A 458 13.31 7.87 3.34
N CYS A 459 12.95 6.59 3.45
CA CYS A 459 11.65 6.16 3.97
C CYS A 459 11.73 4.89 4.84
N LEU A 460 10.65 4.61 5.56
CA LEU A 460 10.46 3.42 6.38
C LEU A 460 9.97 2.24 5.53
N VAL A 461 10.45 1.03 5.80
CA VAL A 461 10.02 -0.20 5.08
C VAL A 461 9.55 -1.29 6.05
N GLY A 462 8.47 -1.97 5.70
CA GLY A 462 8.01 -3.18 6.37
C GLY A 462 8.74 -4.42 5.85
N ARG A 463 8.61 -5.54 6.55
CA ARG A 463 9.23 -6.83 6.17
C ARG A 463 8.22 -7.96 6.31
N VAL A 464 8.34 -8.96 5.44
CA VAL A 464 7.49 -10.17 5.46
C VAL A 464 8.39 -11.41 5.40
N GLN A 465 8.15 -12.36 6.30
CA GLN A 465 8.81 -13.66 6.34
C GLN A 465 7.82 -14.77 6.00
N LEU A 466 8.24 -15.70 5.14
CA LEU A 466 7.48 -16.89 4.79
C LEU A 466 7.97 -18.12 5.58
N PRO A 467 7.12 -19.11 5.90
CA PRO A 467 7.51 -20.29 6.69
C PRO A 467 8.66 -21.14 6.10
N LEU A 468 8.95 -20.99 4.80
CA LEU A 468 10.09 -21.62 4.12
C LEU A 468 11.39 -20.77 4.18
N GLY A 469 11.47 -19.78 5.08
CA GLY A 469 12.66 -18.96 5.33
C GLY A 469 12.95 -17.86 4.30
N ALA A 470 12.08 -17.66 3.31
CA ALA A 470 12.21 -16.56 2.36
C ALA A 470 11.76 -15.23 2.99
N LEU A 471 12.51 -14.16 2.74
CA LEU A 471 12.32 -12.84 3.32
C LEU A 471 12.10 -11.79 2.22
N TYR A 472 11.14 -10.89 2.42
CA TYR A 472 10.75 -9.85 1.46
C TYR A 472 10.59 -8.50 2.14
N ILE A 473 10.89 -7.43 1.40
CA ILE A 473 10.70 -6.04 1.81
C ILE A 473 9.35 -5.54 1.27
N VAL A 474 8.64 -4.75 2.07
CA VAL A 474 7.37 -4.11 1.72
C VAL A 474 7.53 -2.60 1.86
N GLN A 475 7.37 -1.87 0.77
CA GLN A 475 7.43 -0.41 0.75
C GLN A 475 6.02 0.20 0.86
N ARG A 476 5.93 1.44 1.38
CA ARG A 476 4.68 2.20 1.56
C ARG A 476 4.28 2.99 0.29
N ASP A 477 4.93 2.71 -0.84
CA ASP A 477 4.63 3.17 -2.21
C ASP A 477 3.36 2.53 -2.79
N THR A 478 2.46 2.06 -1.92
CA THR A 478 1.26 1.32 -2.26
C THR A 478 0.09 1.88 -1.46
N ALA A 479 -0.99 2.23 -2.16
CA ALA A 479 -1.92 3.29 -1.75
C ALA A 479 -2.85 3.02 -0.54
N VAL A 480 -2.54 2.03 0.32
CA VAL A 480 -3.30 1.76 1.55
C VAL A 480 -2.79 2.53 2.75
N GLY A 481 -1.53 2.98 2.70
CA GLY A 481 -1.06 4.03 3.61
C GLY A 481 -1.77 5.38 3.45
N GLN A 482 -2.69 5.53 2.49
CA GLN A 482 -3.42 6.78 2.23
C GLN A 482 -4.82 6.85 2.87
N LEU A 483 -5.26 5.81 3.60
CA LEU A 483 -6.66 5.65 4.04
C LEU A 483 -6.90 5.95 5.53
N ASP A 484 -6.22 6.96 6.07
CA ASP A 484 -6.60 7.57 7.35
C ASP A 484 -7.73 8.60 7.14
N MET A 485 -8.67 8.63 8.07
CA MET A 485 -10.02 9.17 7.84
C MET A 485 -10.13 10.69 7.99
N LEU A 486 -11.06 11.28 7.24
CA LEU A 486 -11.43 12.71 7.33
C LEU A 486 -11.98 13.05 8.71
N ASP A 487 -11.33 14.00 9.40
CA ASP A 487 -11.83 14.60 10.65
C ASP A 487 -11.75 16.14 10.59
N GLU A 488 -12.17 16.72 9.46
CA GLU A 488 -12.53 18.15 9.41
C GLU A 488 -14.03 18.33 9.65
N VAL A 489 -14.37 18.68 10.88
CA VAL A 489 -15.66 19.29 11.22
C VAL A 489 -15.80 20.59 10.44
N VAL A 490 -16.71 20.63 9.47
CA VAL A 490 -17.05 21.85 8.73
C VAL A 490 -17.56 22.90 9.72
N ASN A 491 -16.72 23.89 10.01
CA ASN A 491 -17.05 25.03 10.83
C ASN A 491 -17.92 25.99 9.98
N PRO A 492 -19.20 26.22 10.31
CA PRO A 492 -20.11 26.95 9.43
C PRO A 492 -19.90 28.46 9.52
N ASN A 493 -19.59 29.10 8.39
CA ASN A 493 -19.81 30.52 8.10
C ASN A 493 -20.27 30.65 6.64
#